data_AF-A0A7S1QPU6-F1
#
_entry.id   AF-A0A7S1QPU6-F1
#
_cell.length_a   1.000
_cell.length_b   1.000
_cell.length_c   1.000
_cell.angle_alpha   90.00
_cell.angle_beta   90.00
_cell.angle_gamma   90.00
#
_symmetry.space_group_name_H-M   'P 1'
#
loop_
_entity.id
_entity.type
_entity.pdbx_description
1 polymer ?
#
loop_
_entity_poly.entity_id
_entity_poly.type
_entity_poly.pdbx_seq_one_letter_code
_entity_poly.pdbx_strand_id
1 'polypeptide(L)'
;TVFPFFTQWLELSCFDHRQAAWIFSAFGWGNAFSNLLSGALLSLVARRFPDHGPPTIANFSVAIGIPFLVLFFFVLPTPTELGSGGDYVAAYFFAFLAFGLGAAMCGTVNKKVFSDIVPSSVYTFVFAIDQLVENAVGNLVGLSVGVLTAAVFDYDAGAVRADSCAPEEGHKLGLGMFTVCCVAWAVCFTVYLGIHITYPKDRRRQLEVVKAQLHKEREDSPSEGEASEHSVVGV
;
A
#
# COMPACT_ATOMS: atom_id res chain seq x y z
N THR A 1 -8.42 -3.38 7.13
CA THR A 1 -8.18 -3.73 5.71
C THR A 1 -8.88 -5.04 5.42
N VAL A 2 -9.02 -5.43 4.14
CA VAL A 2 -9.67 -6.71 3.78
C VAL A 2 -8.71 -7.91 3.93
N PHE A 3 -7.41 -7.65 4.03
CA PHE A 3 -6.37 -8.69 4.01
C PHE A 3 -6.49 -9.82 5.05
N PRO A 4 -6.92 -9.56 6.30
CA PRO A 4 -7.11 -10.63 7.29
C PRO A 4 -8.13 -11.70 6.86
N PHE A 5 -9.09 -11.36 5.99
CA PHE A 5 -10.10 -12.30 5.52
C PHE A 5 -9.55 -13.29 4.47
N PHE A 6 -8.38 -13.06 3.87
CA PHE A 6 -7.81 -14.00 2.90
C PHE A 6 -7.46 -15.35 3.53
N THR A 7 -6.95 -15.37 4.77
CA THR A 7 -6.67 -16.63 5.47
C THR A 7 -7.94 -17.42 5.68
N GLN A 8 -9.00 -16.76 6.16
CA GLN A 8 -10.31 -17.38 6.34
C GLN A 8 -10.89 -17.87 5.00
N TRP A 9 -10.77 -17.08 3.94
CA TRP A 9 -11.23 -17.46 2.60
C TRP A 9 -10.49 -18.70 2.06
N LEU A 10 -9.17 -18.80 2.26
CA LEU A 10 -8.38 -19.98 1.87
C LEU A 10 -8.85 -21.22 2.65
N GLU A 11 -9.04 -21.13 3.96
CA GLU A 11 -9.51 -22.25 4.78
C GLU A 11 -10.92 -22.70 4.38
N LEU A 12 -11.83 -21.76 4.12
CA LEU A 12 -13.18 -22.06 3.62
C LEU A 12 -13.15 -22.72 2.24
N SER A 13 -12.13 -22.45 1.43
CA SER A 13 -11.89 -23.07 0.11
C SER A 13 -11.21 -24.45 0.19
N CYS A 14 -11.15 -25.05 1.38
CA CYS A 14 -10.54 -26.36 1.66
C CYS A 14 -9.00 -26.41 1.57
N PHE A 15 -8.31 -25.29 1.80
CA PHE A 15 -6.88 -25.33 2.14
C PHE A 15 -6.69 -25.67 3.62
N ASP A 16 -5.67 -26.49 3.94
CA ASP A 16 -5.29 -26.75 5.33
C ASP A 16 -4.72 -25.48 6.00
N HIS A 17 -4.84 -25.36 7.32
CA HIS A 17 -4.34 -24.20 8.09
C HIS A 17 -2.87 -23.91 7.79
N ARG A 18 -2.06 -24.97 7.63
CA ARG A 18 -0.64 -24.83 7.29
C ARG A 18 -0.44 -24.26 5.88
N GLN A 19 -1.25 -24.69 4.91
CA GLN A 19 -1.20 -24.20 3.54
C GLN A 19 -1.66 -22.74 3.46
N ALA A 20 -2.78 -22.41 4.11
CA ALA A 20 -3.31 -21.05 4.18
C ALA A 20 -2.31 -20.07 4.82
N ALA A 21 -1.72 -20.45 5.96
CA ALA A 21 -0.68 -19.66 6.61
C ALA A 21 0.55 -19.46 5.72
N TRP A 22 0.96 -20.50 4.99
CA TRP A 22 2.11 -20.43 4.08
C TRP A 22 1.86 -19.50 2.88
N ILE A 23 0.68 -19.61 2.26
CA ILE A 23 0.27 -18.73 1.15
C ILE A 23 0.18 -17.27 1.64
N PHE A 24 -0.44 -17.02 2.79
CA PHE A 24 -0.57 -15.67 3.31
C PHE A 24 0.79 -15.06 3.73
N SER A 25 1.70 -15.88 4.25
CA SER A 25 3.08 -15.44 4.55
C SER A 25 3.82 -14.98 3.30
N ALA A 26 3.55 -15.58 2.13
CA ALA A 26 4.12 -15.16 0.85
C ALA A 26 3.74 -13.72 0.49
N PHE A 27 2.50 -13.30 0.79
CA PHE A 27 2.08 -11.90 0.62
C PHE A 27 2.87 -10.95 1.52
N GLY A 28 3.14 -11.35 2.77
CA GLY A 28 4.00 -10.60 3.68
C GLY A 28 5.44 -10.41 3.13
N TRP A 29 6.03 -11.49 2.60
CA TRP A 29 7.34 -11.42 1.95
C TRP A 29 7.30 -10.55 0.69
N GLY A 30 6.25 -10.68 -0.12
CA GLY A 30 6.03 -9.86 -1.31
C GLY A 30 5.99 -8.37 -0.98
N ASN A 31 5.26 -7.98 0.07
CA ASN A 31 5.20 -6.61 0.55
C ASN A 31 6.58 -6.09 1.01
N ALA A 32 7.35 -6.91 1.73
CA ALA A 32 8.69 -6.54 2.17
C ALA A 32 9.62 -6.28 0.98
N PHE A 33 9.64 -7.17 -0.01
CA PHE A 33 10.41 -6.98 -1.23
C PHE A 33 9.90 -5.79 -2.05
N SER A 34 8.58 -5.58 -2.12
CA SER A 34 7.98 -4.43 -2.79
C SER A 34 8.51 -3.12 -2.23
N ASN A 35 8.55 -2.98 -0.90
CA ASN A 35 9.04 -1.77 -0.24
C ASN A 35 10.52 -1.51 -0.56
N LEU A 36 11.35 -2.56 -0.62
CA LEU A 36 12.75 -2.44 -1.00
C LEU A 36 12.92 -2.04 -2.48
N LEU A 37 12.25 -2.74 -3.40
CA LEU A 37 12.34 -2.49 -4.84
C LEU A 37 11.77 -1.13 -5.22
N SER A 38 10.64 -0.74 -4.64
CA SER A 38 10.00 0.55 -4.91
C SER A 38 10.86 1.72 -4.44
N GLY A 39 11.63 1.59 -3.36
CA GLY A 39 12.60 2.62 -2.96
C GLY A 39 13.69 2.87 -4.01
N ALA A 40 14.24 1.79 -4.58
CA ALA A 40 15.23 1.89 -5.66
C ALA A 40 14.60 2.44 -6.96
N LEU A 41 13.44 1.91 -7.35
CA LEU A 41 12.68 2.36 -8.52
C LEU A 41 12.36 3.85 -8.43
N LEU A 42 11.91 4.29 -7.25
CA LEU A 42 11.55 5.68 -7.00
C LEU A 42 12.76 6.60 -7.05
N SER A 43 13.92 6.15 -6.60
CA SER A 43 15.18 6.90 -6.71
C SER A 43 15.57 7.15 -8.17
N LEU A 44 15.37 6.17 -9.05
CA LEU A 44 15.63 6.29 -10.48
C LEU A 44 14.58 7.18 -11.18
N VAL A 45 13.31 6.89 -10.93
CA VAL A 45 12.19 7.55 -11.59
C VAL A 45 12.06 9.01 -11.14
N ALA A 46 12.25 9.32 -9.85
CA ALA A 46 12.20 10.70 -9.37
C ALA A 46 13.35 11.56 -9.91
N ARG A 47 14.51 10.97 -10.26
CA ARG A 47 15.59 11.71 -10.93
C ARG A 47 15.26 12.06 -12.37
N ARG A 48 14.59 11.15 -13.10
CA ARG A 48 14.27 11.34 -14.53
C ARG A 48 12.97 12.10 -14.75
N PHE A 49 11.96 11.83 -13.94
CA PHE A 49 10.60 12.36 -14.04
C PHE A 49 10.08 12.77 -12.64
N PRO A 50 10.60 13.86 -12.07
CA PRO A 50 10.29 14.26 -10.69
C PRO A 50 8.81 14.65 -10.49
N ASP A 51 8.14 15.17 -11.53
CA ASP A 51 6.76 15.66 -11.45
C ASP A 51 5.68 14.59 -11.59
N HIS A 52 5.88 13.60 -12.46
CA HIS A 52 4.83 12.62 -12.77
C HIS A 52 5.25 11.19 -12.49
N GLY A 53 6.54 10.94 -12.24
CA GLY A 53 7.07 9.61 -11.97
C GLY A 53 6.48 8.96 -10.72
N PRO A 54 6.59 9.58 -9.53
CA PRO A 54 6.04 9.00 -8.31
C PRO A 54 4.53 8.69 -8.40
N PRO A 55 3.66 9.63 -8.82
CA PRO A 55 2.23 9.34 -8.95
C PRO A 55 1.91 8.21 -9.96
N THR A 56 2.70 8.08 -11.05
CA THR A 56 2.53 6.99 -12.03
C THR A 56 2.76 5.63 -11.40
N ILE A 57 3.81 5.50 -10.57
CA ILE A 57 4.13 4.25 -9.87
C ILE A 57 3.00 3.86 -8.92
N ALA A 58 2.44 4.83 -8.18
CA ALA A 58 1.32 4.57 -7.29
C ALA A 58 0.07 4.10 -8.05
N ASN A 59 -0.29 4.76 -9.15
CA ASN A 59 -1.42 4.35 -10.00
C ASN A 59 -1.23 2.94 -10.55
N PHE A 60 -0.04 2.61 -11.06
CA PHE A 60 0.26 1.26 -11.54
C PHE A 60 0.13 0.21 -10.43
N SER A 61 0.62 0.54 -9.23
CA SER A 61 0.56 -0.33 -8.06
C SER A 61 -0.87 -0.60 -7.58
N VAL A 62 -1.75 0.40 -7.62
CA VAL A 62 -3.17 0.17 -7.28
C VAL A 62 -3.88 -0.59 -8.41
N ALA A 63 -3.59 -0.26 -9.66
CA ALA A 63 -4.22 -0.88 -10.82
C ALA A 63 -3.89 -2.37 -10.94
N ILE A 64 -2.66 -2.80 -10.63
CA ILE A 64 -2.26 -4.22 -10.69
C ILE A 64 -3.03 -5.08 -9.69
N GLY A 65 -3.52 -4.48 -8.61
CA GLY A 65 -4.27 -5.23 -7.61
C GLY A 65 -5.54 -5.85 -8.18
N ILE A 66 -6.31 -5.12 -9.00
CA ILE A 66 -7.63 -5.59 -9.49
C ILE A 66 -7.49 -6.89 -10.30
N PRO A 67 -6.57 -6.99 -11.30
CA PRO A 67 -6.28 -8.25 -11.97
C PRO A 67 -5.93 -9.41 -11.03
N PHE A 68 -5.17 -9.16 -9.96
CA PHE A 68 -4.86 -10.21 -8.99
C PHE A 68 -6.09 -10.65 -8.19
N LEU A 69 -6.99 -9.74 -7.82
CA LEU A 69 -8.26 -10.16 -7.18
C LEU A 69 -9.11 -11.01 -8.13
N VAL A 70 -9.17 -10.62 -9.41
CA VAL A 70 -9.86 -11.44 -10.43
C VAL A 70 -9.20 -12.81 -10.55
N LEU A 71 -7.87 -12.85 -10.56
CA LEU A 71 -7.10 -14.09 -10.60
C LEU A 71 -7.43 -15.00 -9.40
N PHE A 72 -7.48 -14.46 -8.19
CA PHE A 72 -7.74 -15.24 -6.97
C PHE A 72 -9.17 -15.76 -6.86
N PHE A 73 -10.16 -14.93 -7.15
CA PHE A 73 -11.56 -15.28 -6.89
C PHE A 73 -12.29 -15.95 -8.06
N PHE A 74 -11.79 -15.80 -9.29
CA PHE A 74 -12.49 -16.30 -10.48
C PHE A 74 -11.66 -17.18 -11.42
N VAL A 75 -10.32 -17.15 -11.35
CA VAL A 75 -9.47 -17.86 -12.32
C VAL A 75 -8.72 -19.03 -11.70
N LEU A 76 -8.16 -18.85 -10.49
CA LEU A 76 -7.45 -19.92 -9.81
C LEU A 76 -8.45 -20.94 -9.24
N PRO A 77 -8.31 -22.23 -9.58
CA PRO A 77 -9.20 -23.26 -9.07
C PRO A 77 -8.91 -23.49 -7.59
N THR A 78 -9.98 -23.66 -6.81
CA THR A 78 -9.86 -24.08 -5.41
C THR A 78 -9.73 -25.61 -5.31
N PRO A 79 -9.13 -26.14 -4.24
CA PRO A 79 -9.04 -27.58 -3.99
C PRO A 79 -10.38 -28.32 -4.09
N THR A 80 -11.49 -27.64 -3.77
CA THR A 80 -12.85 -28.16 -3.89
C THR A 80 -13.24 -28.48 -5.33
N GLU A 81 -12.84 -27.65 -6.30
CA GLU A 81 -13.26 -27.80 -7.70
C GLU A 81 -12.52 -28.91 -8.44
N LEU A 82 -11.36 -29.34 -7.94
CA LEU A 82 -10.47 -30.22 -8.70
C LEU A 82 -10.35 -31.66 -8.22
N GLY A 83 -11.03 -32.05 -7.13
CA GLY A 83 -11.03 -33.43 -6.66
C GLY A 83 -9.64 -33.97 -6.31
N SER A 84 -9.16 -33.67 -5.10
CA SER A 84 -8.09 -34.41 -4.38
C SER A 84 -6.77 -34.73 -5.12
N GLY A 85 -6.35 -33.97 -6.15
CA GLY A 85 -5.18 -34.35 -6.96
C GLY A 85 -4.23 -33.24 -7.43
N GLY A 86 -4.61 -31.97 -7.37
CA GLY A 86 -3.74 -30.86 -7.80
C GLY A 86 -3.35 -29.97 -6.62
N ASP A 87 -2.10 -30.04 -6.17
CA ASP A 87 -1.61 -29.20 -5.07
C ASP A 87 -1.27 -27.78 -5.60
N TYR A 88 -2.28 -26.93 -5.78
CA TYR A 88 -2.13 -25.54 -6.28
C TYR A 88 -1.51 -24.58 -5.28
N VAL A 89 -1.09 -25.06 -4.10
CA VAL A 89 -0.46 -24.26 -3.06
C VAL A 89 0.72 -23.46 -3.60
N ALA A 90 1.54 -24.06 -4.47
CA ALA A 90 2.66 -23.36 -5.10
C ALA A 90 2.19 -22.21 -6.00
N ALA A 91 1.13 -22.42 -6.81
CA ALA A 91 0.58 -21.39 -7.67
C ALA A 91 0.01 -20.22 -6.85
N TYR A 92 -0.76 -20.51 -5.80
CA TYR A 92 -1.25 -19.51 -4.86
C TYR A 92 -0.12 -18.79 -4.14
N PHE A 93 0.92 -19.49 -3.71
CA PHE A 93 2.10 -18.90 -3.07
C PHE A 93 2.77 -17.86 -3.98
N PHE A 94 3.08 -18.23 -5.23
CA PHE A 94 3.70 -17.31 -6.19
C PHE A 94 2.77 -16.16 -6.58
N ALA A 95 1.46 -16.42 -6.69
CA ALA A 95 0.49 -15.39 -7.01
C ALA A 95 0.32 -14.37 -5.86
N PHE A 96 0.27 -14.82 -4.60
CA PHE A 96 0.25 -13.93 -3.42
C PHE A 96 1.57 -13.17 -3.25
N LEU A 97 2.71 -13.81 -3.53
CA LEU A 97 4.02 -13.16 -3.55
C LEU A 97 4.08 -12.05 -4.61
N ALA A 98 3.64 -12.33 -5.84
CA ALA A 98 3.60 -11.36 -6.93
C ALA A 98 2.59 -10.23 -6.67
N PHE A 99 1.45 -10.57 -6.08
CA PHE A 99 0.45 -9.58 -5.64
C PHE A 99 1.04 -8.62 -4.60
N GLY A 100 1.69 -9.13 -3.55
CA GLY A 100 2.37 -8.29 -2.57
C GLY A 100 3.48 -7.45 -3.18
N LEU A 101 4.23 -8.03 -4.12
CA LEU A 101 5.30 -7.32 -4.83
C LEU A 101 4.77 -6.12 -5.64
N GLY A 102 3.64 -6.28 -6.34
CA GLY A 102 3.07 -5.25 -7.20
C GLY A 102 2.20 -4.22 -6.45
N ALA A 103 1.34 -4.68 -5.55
CA ALA A 103 0.30 -3.85 -4.94
C ALA A 103 0.80 -2.95 -3.80
N ALA A 104 1.93 -3.27 -3.16
CA ALA A 104 2.43 -2.51 -2.02
C ALA A 104 3.31 -1.28 -2.37
N MET A 105 3.69 -1.10 -3.63
CA MET A 105 4.60 -0.01 -4.03
C MET A 105 4.02 1.39 -3.74
N CYS A 106 2.69 1.53 -3.74
CA CYS A 106 2.00 2.78 -3.41
C CYS A 106 2.36 3.33 -2.02
N GLY A 107 2.62 2.46 -1.04
CA GLY A 107 2.98 2.86 0.33
C GLY A 107 4.35 3.54 0.43
N THR A 108 5.30 3.21 -0.44
CA THR A 108 6.59 3.91 -0.55
C THR A 108 6.44 5.25 -1.27
N VAL A 109 5.60 5.28 -2.32
CA VAL A 109 5.33 6.51 -3.07
C VAL A 109 4.69 7.58 -2.19
N ASN A 110 3.73 7.22 -1.34
CA ASN A 110 3.09 8.17 -0.42
C ASN A 110 4.11 8.89 0.46
N LYS A 111 5.04 8.13 1.05
CA LYS A 111 6.11 8.68 1.89
C LYS A 111 6.97 9.70 1.13
N LYS A 112 7.31 9.40 -0.13
CA LYS A 112 8.06 10.32 -0.99
C LYS A 112 7.27 11.57 -1.37
N VAL A 113 5.99 11.40 -1.69
CA VAL A 113 5.11 12.54 -2.01
C VAL A 113 5.05 13.47 -0.80
N PHE A 114 4.85 12.94 0.40
CA PHE A 114 4.89 13.72 1.64
C PHE A 114 6.25 14.38 1.89
N SER A 115 7.38 13.70 1.65
CA SER A 115 8.71 14.32 1.79
C SER A 115 8.95 15.49 0.85
N ASP A 116 8.25 15.53 -0.27
CA ASP A 116 8.41 16.58 -1.27
C ASP A 116 7.49 17.79 -1.03
N ILE A 117 6.35 17.58 -0.33
CA ILE A 117 5.31 18.60 -0.14
C ILE A 117 5.17 19.10 1.29
N VAL A 118 5.67 18.37 2.29
CA VAL A 118 5.50 18.69 3.72
C VAL A 118 6.78 19.33 4.27
N PRO A 119 6.69 20.49 4.97
CA PRO A 119 7.84 21.08 5.66
C PRO A 119 8.40 20.16 6.75
N SER A 120 9.72 20.19 6.94
CA SER A 120 10.43 19.37 7.93
C SER A 120 9.95 19.58 9.37
N SER A 121 9.48 20.79 9.70
CA SER A 121 9.00 21.14 11.04
C SER A 121 7.72 20.42 11.48
N VAL A 122 6.88 19.99 10.53
CA VAL A 122 5.59 19.32 10.79
C VAL A 122 5.50 17.93 10.19
N TYR A 123 6.59 17.44 9.59
CA TYR A 123 6.65 16.17 8.88
C TYR A 123 6.09 15.02 9.72
N THR A 124 6.64 14.79 10.91
CA THR A 124 6.21 13.70 11.80
C THR A 124 4.73 13.77 12.18
N PHE A 125 4.18 14.97 12.37
CA PHE A 125 2.76 15.16 12.68
C PHE A 125 1.88 14.74 11.51
N VAL A 126 2.24 15.14 10.28
CA VAL A 126 1.48 14.76 9.08
C VAL A 126 1.49 13.24 8.90
N PHE A 127 2.63 12.56 9.10
CA PHE A 127 2.70 11.09 9.05
C PHE A 127 1.82 10.42 10.12
N ALA A 128 1.80 10.97 11.33
CA ALA A 128 0.98 10.42 12.40
C ALA A 128 -0.52 10.51 12.05
N ILE A 129 -0.96 11.64 11.48
CA ILE A 129 -2.35 11.83 11.04
C ILE A 129 -2.69 10.92 9.86
N ASP A 130 -1.80 10.80 8.86
CA ASP A 130 -1.97 9.90 7.73
C ASP A 130 -2.18 8.45 8.19
N GLN A 131 -1.28 7.95 9.03
CA GLN A 131 -1.37 6.59 9.56
C GLN A 131 -2.63 6.37 10.42
N LEU A 132 -3.04 7.38 11.20
CA LEU A 132 -4.26 7.33 11.99
C LEU A 132 -5.50 7.19 11.10
N VAL A 133 -5.61 8.03 10.07
CA VAL A 133 -6.74 8.03 9.14
C VAL A 133 -6.77 6.75 8.32
N GLU A 134 -5.63 6.33 7.76
CA GLU A 134 -5.52 5.10 6.98
C GLU A 134 -5.94 3.87 7.80
N ASN A 135 -5.47 3.77 9.05
CA ASN A 135 -5.84 2.67 9.93
C ASN A 135 -7.32 2.73 10.35
N ALA A 136 -7.85 3.91 10.67
CA ALA A 136 -9.25 4.07 11.03
C ALA A 136 -10.18 3.65 9.88
N VAL A 137 -9.94 4.18 8.68
CA VAL A 137 -10.69 3.81 7.47
C VAL A 137 -10.48 2.32 7.16
N GLY A 138 -9.25 1.82 7.28
CA GLY A 138 -8.94 0.41 7.08
C GLY A 138 -9.77 -0.51 7.99
N ASN A 139 -9.92 -0.16 9.27
CA ASN A 139 -10.74 -0.94 10.20
C ASN A 139 -12.23 -0.93 9.84
N LEU A 140 -12.76 0.23 9.44
CA LEU A 140 -14.15 0.34 8.97
C LEU A 140 -14.41 -0.48 7.70
N VAL A 141 -13.43 -0.54 6.80
CA VAL A 141 -13.49 -1.37 5.59
C VAL A 141 -13.60 -2.86 5.96
N GLY A 142 -12.88 -3.31 7.01
CA GLY A 142 -12.98 -4.69 7.50
C GLY A 142 -14.39 -5.02 8.01
N LEU A 143 -15.01 -4.12 8.77
CA LEU A 143 -16.41 -4.25 9.20
C LEU A 143 -17.36 -4.28 8.01
N SER A 144 -17.09 -3.43 7.01
CA SER A 144 -17.92 -3.33 5.80
C SER A 144 -17.95 -4.62 5.01
N VAL A 145 -16.83 -5.37 4.93
CA VAL A 145 -16.81 -6.71 4.32
C VAL A 145 -17.79 -7.63 5.05
N GLY A 146 -17.71 -7.74 6.37
CA GLY A 146 -18.59 -8.63 7.14
C GLY A 146 -20.07 -8.30 6.94
N VAL A 147 -20.44 -7.01 7.01
CA VAL A 147 -21.82 -6.56 6.81
C VAL A 147 -22.29 -6.79 5.37
N LEU A 148 -21.46 -6.46 4.37
CA LEU A 148 -21.82 -6.63 2.96
C LEU A 148 -22.01 -8.11 2.61
N THR A 149 -21.10 -8.97 3.06
CA THR A 149 -21.19 -10.41 2.80
C THR A 149 -22.45 -11.02 3.41
N ALA A 150 -22.79 -10.64 4.65
CA ALA A 150 -24.01 -11.11 5.30
C ALA A 150 -25.29 -10.57 4.63
N ALA A 151 -25.32 -9.28 4.26
CA ALA A 151 -26.54 -8.61 3.80
C ALA A 151 -26.83 -8.77 2.31
N VAL A 152 -25.80 -9.00 1.47
CA VAL A 152 -25.93 -9.03 0.00
C VAL A 152 -25.70 -10.42 -0.56
N PHE A 153 -24.79 -11.19 0.04
CA PHE A 153 -24.39 -12.50 -0.47
C PHE A 153 -24.94 -13.66 0.39
N ASP A 154 -25.81 -13.37 1.36
CA ASP A 154 -26.46 -14.35 2.26
C ASP A 154 -25.46 -15.32 2.91
N TYR A 155 -24.39 -14.75 3.47
CA TYR A 155 -23.37 -15.50 4.21
C TYR A 155 -23.93 -16.03 5.54
N ASP A 156 -23.86 -17.35 5.73
CA ASP A 156 -24.31 -18.03 6.94
C ASP A 156 -23.12 -18.36 7.84
N ALA A 157 -22.90 -17.52 8.86
CA ALA A 157 -21.88 -17.75 9.87
C ALA A 157 -22.12 -19.03 10.69
N GLY A 158 -23.36 -19.53 10.77
CA GLY A 158 -23.70 -20.77 11.47
C GLY A 158 -23.33 -22.04 10.70
N ALA A 159 -23.15 -21.94 9.38
CA ALA A 159 -22.72 -23.05 8.53
C ALA A 159 -21.21 -23.32 8.62
N VAL A 160 -20.43 -22.36 9.13
CA VAL A 160 -18.96 -22.46 9.24
C VAL A 160 -18.57 -23.10 10.57
N ARG A 161 -17.84 -24.23 10.53
CA ARG A 161 -17.23 -24.85 11.71
C ARG A 161 -15.71 -24.71 11.62
N ALA A 162 -15.05 -24.55 12.76
CA ALA A 162 -13.62 -24.28 12.84
C ALA A 162 -12.73 -25.32 12.12
N ASP A 163 -13.17 -26.58 12.07
CA ASP A 163 -12.40 -27.71 11.52
C ASP A 163 -12.95 -28.22 10.17
N SER A 164 -13.87 -27.49 9.53
CA SER A 164 -14.48 -27.92 8.26
C SER A 164 -14.43 -26.81 7.23
N CYS A 165 -14.02 -27.12 6.00
CA CYS A 165 -14.22 -26.19 4.91
C CYS A 165 -15.70 -26.05 4.55
N ALA A 166 -16.10 -24.85 4.12
CA ALA A 166 -17.43 -24.53 3.62
C ALA A 166 -17.28 -23.73 2.32
N PRO A 167 -17.09 -24.43 1.17
CA PRO A 167 -16.76 -23.78 -0.10
C PRO A 167 -17.79 -22.77 -0.58
N GLU A 168 -19.08 -23.01 -0.30
CA GLU A 168 -20.16 -22.08 -0.62
C GLU A 168 -20.00 -20.76 0.14
N GLU A 169 -19.74 -20.83 1.45
CA GLU A 169 -19.48 -19.67 2.29
C GLU A 169 -18.14 -18.99 1.93
N GLY A 170 -17.16 -19.77 1.50
CA GLY A 170 -15.91 -19.26 0.93
C GLY A 170 -16.15 -18.44 -0.35
N HIS A 171 -17.02 -18.90 -1.24
CA HIS A 171 -17.39 -18.16 -2.45
C HIS A 171 -18.09 -16.84 -2.12
N LYS A 172 -19.10 -16.88 -1.22
CA LYS A 172 -19.81 -15.67 -0.75
C LYS A 172 -18.84 -14.66 -0.13
N LEU A 173 -17.96 -15.12 0.75
CA LEU A 173 -16.91 -14.29 1.36
C LEU A 173 -15.98 -13.67 0.30
N GLY A 174 -15.56 -14.46 -0.69
CA GLY A 174 -14.73 -13.99 -1.80
C GLY A 174 -15.40 -12.87 -2.61
N LEU A 175 -16.70 -12.99 -2.91
CA LEU A 175 -17.46 -11.95 -3.60
C LEU A 175 -17.58 -10.65 -2.78
N GLY A 176 -17.83 -10.78 -1.48
CA GLY A 176 -17.86 -9.64 -0.55
C GLY A 176 -16.51 -8.91 -0.49
N MET A 177 -15.42 -9.67 -0.33
CA MET A 177 -14.05 -9.14 -0.35
C MET A 177 -13.72 -8.45 -1.68
N PHE A 178 -14.04 -9.10 -2.81
CA PHE A 178 -13.82 -8.56 -4.15
C PHE A 178 -14.53 -7.21 -4.33
N THR A 179 -15.81 -7.14 -3.97
CA THR A 179 -16.64 -5.94 -4.13
C THR A 179 -16.08 -4.76 -3.32
N VAL A 180 -15.80 -4.98 -2.02
CA VAL A 180 -15.26 -3.94 -1.15
C VAL A 180 -13.88 -3.48 -1.61
N CYS A 181 -12.99 -4.41 -1.98
CA CYS A 181 -11.67 -4.08 -2.49
C CYS A 181 -11.72 -3.26 -3.79
N CYS A 182 -12.57 -3.64 -4.75
CA CYS A 182 -12.72 -2.92 -6.01
C CYS A 182 -13.17 -1.48 -5.77
N VAL A 183 -14.14 -1.25 -4.87
CA VAL A 183 -14.59 0.11 -4.52
C VAL A 183 -13.47 0.90 -3.86
N ALA A 184 -12.81 0.33 -2.85
CA ALA A 184 -11.73 1.00 -2.13
C ALA A 184 -10.55 1.38 -3.07
N TRP A 185 -10.17 0.47 -3.96
CA TRP A 185 -9.09 0.73 -4.92
C TRP A 185 -9.49 1.67 -6.05
N ALA A 186 -10.75 1.69 -6.49
CA ALA A 186 -11.23 2.68 -7.45
C ALA A 186 -11.16 4.10 -6.86
N VAL A 187 -11.54 4.27 -5.59
CA VAL A 187 -11.38 5.53 -4.87
C VAL A 187 -9.90 5.90 -4.77
N CYS A 188 -9.05 4.96 -4.36
CA CYS A 188 -7.60 5.17 -4.24
C CYS A 188 -6.96 5.58 -5.59
N PHE A 189 -7.30 4.90 -6.68
CA PHE A 189 -6.84 5.22 -8.03
C PHE A 189 -7.27 6.63 -8.46
N THR A 190 -8.52 7.01 -8.17
CA THR A 190 -9.04 8.36 -8.47
C THR A 190 -8.27 9.44 -7.70
N VAL A 191 -7.95 9.18 -6.42
CA VAL A 191 -7.13 10.10 -5.61
C VAL A 191 -5.73 10.24 -6.21
N TYR A 192 -5.08 9.15 -6.61
CA TYR A 192 -3.77 9.21 -7.25
C TYR A 192 -3.78 9.94 -8.60
N LEU A 193 -4.84 9.77 -9.40
CA LEU A 193 -5.05 10.60 -10.60
C LEU A 193 -5.19 12.09 -10.26
N GLY A 194 -5.86 12.44 -9.16
CA GLY A 194 -5.89 13.82 -8.68
C GLY A 194 -4.50 14.35 -8.29
N ILE A 195 -3.72 13.52 -7.59
CA ILE A 195 -2.35 13.85 -7.18
C ILE A 195 -1.46 14.11 -8.40
N HIS A 196 -1.66 13.42 -9.53
CA HIS A 196 -0.92 13.72 -10.77
C HIS A 196 -1.03 15.18 -11.23
N ILE A 197 -2.14 15.84 -10.91
CA ILE A 197 -2.42 17.21 -11.32
C ILE A 197 -1.87 18.22 -10.30
N THR A 198 -2.04 17.94 -9.00
CA THR A 198 -1.66 18.87 -7.93
C THR A 198 -0.18 18.79 -7.57
N TYR A 199 0.38 17.58 -7.56
CA TYR A 199 1.74 17.29 -7.10
C TYR A 199 2.85 18.13 -7.77
N PRO A 200 2.84 18.36 -9.10
CA PRO A 200 3.85 19.22 -9.73
C PRO A 200 3.84 20.66 -9.18
N LYS A 201 2.65 21.20 -8.90
CA LYS A 201 2.48 22.57 -8.38
C LYS A 201 2.91 22.63 -6.92
N ASP A 202 2.47 21.67 -6.10
CA ASP A 202 2.77 21.63 -4.67
C ASP A 202 4.28 21.43 -4.42
N ARG A 203 4.93 20.56 -5.20
CA ARG A 203 6.38 20.37 -5.12
C ARG A 203 7.16 21.64 -5.46
N ARG A 204 6.77 22.36 -6.54
CA ARG A 204 7.43 23.62 -6.91
C ARG A 204 7.31 24.66 -5.80
N ARG A 205 6.11 24.81 -5.22
CA ARG A 205 5.87 25.73 -4.11
C ARG A 205 6.76 25.42 -2.90
N GLN A 206 6.91 24.15 -2.53
CA GLN A 206 7.81 23.79 -1.43
C GLN A 206 9.28 24.02 -1.75
N LEU A 207 9.71 23.73 -2.98
CA LEU A 207 11.08 24.01 -3.40
C LEU A 207 11.42 25.51 -3.31
N GLU A 208 10.45 26.39 -3.61
CA GLU A 208 10.61 27.84 -3.44
C GLU A 208 10.73 28.24 -1.96
N VAL A 209 9.89 27.67 -1.08
CA VAL A 209 9.95 27.90 0.38
C VAL A 209 11.30 27.46 0.95
N VAL A 210 11.77 26.26 0.60
CA VAL A 210 13.07 25.74 1.06
C VAL A 210 14.22 26.62 0.56
N LYS A 211 14.19 27.05 -0.71
CA LYS A 211 15.21 27.98 -1.23
C LYS A 211 15.22 29.31 -0.46
N ALA A 212 14.05 29.89 -0.21
CA ALA A 212 13.96 31.14 0.54
C ALA A 212 14.49 31.01 1.98
N GLN A 213 14.23 29.88 2.64
CA GLN A 213 14.78 29.57 3.96
C GLN A 213 16.31 29.47 3.92
N LEU A 214 16.87 28.73 2.97
CA LEU A 214 18.33 28.60 2.80
C LEU A 214 19.01 29.93 2.49
N HIS A 215 18.37 30.80 1.69
CA HIS A 215 18.89 32.13 1.41
C HIS A 215 18.94 32.99 2.69
N LYS A 216 17.87 32.97 3.47
CA LYS A 216 17.81 33.69 4.75
C LYS A 216 18.86 33.18 5.75
N GLU A 217 19.01 31.86 5.87
CA GLU A 217 20.03 31.25 6.73
C GLU A 217 21.46 31.65 6.32
N ARG A 218 21.72 31.79 5.01
CA ARG A 218 23.02 32.24 4.49
C ARG A 218 23.27 33.74 4.72
N GLU A 219 22.23 34.56 4.72
CA GLU A 219 22.32 36.00 5.03
C GLU A 219 22.50 36.24 6.54
N ASP A 220 21.84 35.44 7.38
CA ASP A 220 21.92 35.51 8.84
C ASP A 220 23.18 34.82 9.40
N SER A 221 23.87 33.98 8.61
CA SER A 221 25.15 33.38 9.03
C SER A 221 26.26 34.45 9.06
N PRO A 222 26.91 34.70 10.21
CA PRO A 222 27.95 35.70 10.32
C PRO A 222 29.09 35.39 9.36
N SER A 223 29.57 36.40 8.61
CA SER A 223 30.76 36.27 7.79
C SER A 223 31.91 35.76 8.65
N GLU A 224 32.44 34.57 8.35
CA GLU A 224 33.71 34.05 8.88
C GLU A 224 34.91 34.88 8.36
N GLY A 225 34.83 36.20 8.52
CA GLY A 225 35.79 37.19 8.00
C GLY A 225 36.36 38.14 9.05
N GLU A 226 35.83 38.19 10.27
CA GLU A 226 36.33 39.10 11.33
C GLU A 226 37.00 38.38 12.51
N ALA A 227 37.43 37.12 12.34
CA ALA A 227 38.23 36.41 13.34
C ALA A 227 39.76 36.46 13.08
N SER A 228 40.22 37.31 12.14
CA SER A 228 41.64 37.39 11.77
C SER A 228 42.32 38.73 12.08
N GLU A 229 41.61 39.77 12.56
CA GLU A 229 42.21 41.11 12.71
C GLU A 229 42.45 41.56 14.17
N HIS A 230 42.04 40.78 15.18
CA HIS A 230 42.20 41.16 16.58
C HIS A 230 43.33 40.45 17.35
N SER A 231 44.21 39.70 16.67
CA SER A 231 45.37 39.05 17.31
C SER A 231 46.74 39.58 16.86
N VAL A 232 46.80 40.64 16.05
CA VAL A 232 48.08 41.20 15.56
C VAL A 232 48.17 42.72 15.78
N VAL A 233 47.55 43.30 16.81
CA VAL A 233 47.94 44.63 17.29
C VAL A 233 47.65 44.72 18.79
N GLY A 234 48.65 44.47 19.64
CA GLY A 234 48.47 44.62 21.08
C GLY A 234 49.62 44.08 21.93
N VAL A 235 50.77 44.75 21.82
CA VAL A 235 51.86 44.89 22.82
C VAL A 235 52.52 43.62 23.37
#